data_AF-A0A3C2BUH2-F1
#
_entry.id   AF-A0A3C2BUH2-F1
#
_cell.length_a   1.000
_cell.length_b   1.000
_cell.length_c   1.000
_cell.angle_alpha   90.00
_cell.angle_beta   90.00
_cell.angle_gamma   90.00
#
_symmetry.space_group_name_H-M   'P 1'
#
loop_
_entity.id
_entity.type
_entity.pdbx_description
1 polymer ?
#
loop_
_entity_poly.entity_id
_entity_poly.type
_entity_poly.pdbx_seq_one_letter_code
_entity_poly.pdbx_strand_id
1 'polypeptide(L)'
;MATIDLNSDVGESFGRWSLGDDLAIFGSVSSANVACGFHAGDPSVIRRTCRDAVAAGVVIGAHVGYRDLAGFGRRFLDISPTELANDVVYQIGA
;
A
#
# COMPACT_ATOMS: atom_id res chain seq x y z
N MET A 1 7.29 -11.35 -27.59
CA MET A 1 7.90 -10.09 -27.12
C MET A 1 8.21 -10.24 -25.64
N ALA A 2 9.29 -9.62 -25.16
CA ALA A 2 9.55 -9.54 -23.72
C ALA A 2 8.57 -8.55 -23.07
N THR A 3 8.10 -8.86 -21.87
CA THR A 3 7.21 -8.01 -21.05
C THR A 3 7.90 -7.67 -19.73
N ILE A 4 7.58 -6.50 -19.16
CA ILE A 4 8.07 -6.05 -17.86
C ILE A 4 6.88 -5.56 -17.03
N ASP A 5 6.91 -5.83 -15.72
CA ASP A 5 5.97 -5.25 -14.76
C ASP A 5 6.51 -3.90 -14.28
N LEU A 6 5.63 -2.89 -14.26
CA LEU A 6 5.86 -1.61 -13.63
C LEU A 6 4.92 -1.50 -12.44
N ASN A 7 5.48 -1.21 -11.26
CA ASN A 7 4.72 -1.05 -10.03
C ASN A 7 4.94 0.34 -9.41
N SER A 8 4.00 0.76 -8.57
CA SER A 8 4.13 1.93 -7.71
C SER A 8 3.38 1.72 -6.40
N ASP A 9 3.88 2.35 -5.35
CA ASP A 9 3.20 2.45 -4.07
C ASP A 9 2.05 3.47 -4.17
N VAL A 10 0.87 3.09 -3.67
CA VAL A 10 -0.39 3.86 -3.77
C VAL A 10 -1.25 3.65 -2.52
N GLY A 11 -2.34 4.42 -2.39
CA GLY A 11 -3.24 4.29 -1.25
C GLY A 11 -2.60 4.76 0.06
N GLU A 12 -1.56 5.60 -0.03
CA GLU A 12 -0.80 6.07 1.12
C GLU A 12 -1.38 7.35 1.77
N SER A 13 -2.56 7.79 1.34
CA SER A 13 -3.34 8.81 2.04
C SER A 13 -3.83 8.28 3.41
N PHE A 14 -4.13 9.16 4.36
CA PHE A 14 -4.61 8.77 5.69
C PHE A 14 -5.51 9.84 6.32
N GLY A 15 -6.74 9.49 6.68
CA GLY A 15 -7.72 10.40 7.27
C GLY A 15 -7.93 11.64 6.40
N ARG A 16 -7.55 12.81 6.92
CA ARG A 16 -7.64 14.09 6.21
C ARG A 16 -6.45 14.41 5.32
N TRP A 17 -5.38 13.61 5.39
CA TRP A 17 -4.17 13.84 4.61
C TRP A 17 -4.25 13.10 3.28
N SER A 18 -4.06 13.83 2.20
CA SER A 18 -3.96 13.28 0.84
C SER A 18 -2.50 13.25 0.41
N LEU A 19 -2.09 12.15 -0.20
CA LEU A 19 -0.74 11.92 -0.71
C LEU A 19 -0.82 11.20 -2.05
N GLY A 20 0.00 11.66 -3.00
CA GLY A 20 0.09 11.07 -4.34
C GLY A 20 -1.07 11.43 -5.28
N ASP A 21 -0.99 10.91 -6.50
CA ASP A 21 -2.05 10.92 -7.50
C ASP A 21 -2.24 9.49 -8.03
N ASP A 22 -2.85 8.65 -7.19
CA ASP A 22 -3.05 7.22 -7.46
C ASP A 22 -3.72 6.98 -8.84
N LEU A 23 -4.71 7.80 -9.19
CA LEU A 23 -5.46 7.66 -10.43
C LEU A 23 -4.60 7.93 -11.66
N ALA A 24 -3.75 8.96 -11.63
CA ALA A 24 -2.82 9.22 -12.72
C ALA A 24 -1.80 8.08 -12.87
N ILE A 25 -1.31 7.54 -11.75
CA ILE A 25 -0.34 6.43 -11.73
C ILE A 25 -0.91 5.16 -12.34
N PHE A 26 -2.18 4.84 -12.09
CA PHE A 26 -2.81 3.65 -12.67
C PHE A 26 -2.82 3.63 -14.20
N GLY A 27 -2.70 4.79 -14.86
CA GLY A 27 -2.53 4.84 -16.32
C GLY A 27 -1.13 4.41 -16.82
N SER A 28 -0.16 4.22 -15.92
CA SER A 28 1.26 4.00 -16.25
C SER A 28 1.83 2.70 -15.69
N VAL A 29 1.14 2.02 -14.78
CA VAL A 29 1.63 0.83 -14.06
C VAL A 29 0.81 -0.41 -14.38
N SER A 30 1.42 -1.59 -14.28
CA SER A 30 0.74 -2.89 -14.37
C SER A 30 0.34 -3.44 -13.00
N SER A 31 1.02 -3.03 -11.94
CA SER A 31 0.70 -3.41 -10.57
C SER A 31 0.78 -2.23 -9.59
N ALA A 32 0.09 -2.34 -8.48
CA ALA A 32 -0.06 -1.32 -7.45
C ALA A 32 0.16 -1.93 -6.06
N ASN A 33 1.11 -1.37 -5.32
CA ASN A 33 1.37 -1.77 -3.94
C ASN A 33 0.50 -0.88 -3.03
N VAL A 34 -0.62 -1.41 -2.54
CA VAL A 34 -1.59 -0.65 -1.73
C VAL A 34 -1.23 -0.71 -0.26
N ALA A 35 -1.09 0.45 0.40
CA ALA A 35 -0.78 0.52 1.83
C ALA A 35 -1.82 -0.21 2.70
N CYS A 36 -1.39 -0.75 3.84
CA CYS A 36 -2.19 -1.68 4.65
C CYS A 36 -2.58 -1.18 6.05
N GLY A 37 -2.50 0.12 6.33
CA GLY A 37 -3.00 0.68 7.60
C GLY A 37 -1.94 1.09 8.61
N PHE A 38 -0.69 0.63 8.45
CA PHE A 38 0.33 0.76 9.50
C PHE A 38 1.27 1.94 9.26
N HIS A 39 1.87 2.03 8.08
CA HIS A 39 2.69 3.18 7.70
C HIS A 39 1.87 4.29 7.02
N ALA A 40 0.80 3.88 6.34
CA ALA A 40 -0.12 4.73 5.59
C ALA A 40 -1.41 3.93 5.24
N GLY A 41 -2.37 4.60 4.62
CA GLY A 41 -3.66 4.00 4.26
C GLY A 41 -4.59 3.92 5.47
N ASP A 42 -5.83 4.38 5.33
CA ASP A 42 -6.91 4.04 6.26
C ASP A 42 -7.94 3.15 5.55
N PRO A 43 -8.86 2.46 6.25
CA PRO A 43 -9.78 1.52 5.62
C PRO A 43 -10.58 2.11 4.43
N SER A 44 -10.92 3.40 4.50
CA SER A 44 -11.66 4.06 3.42
C SER A 44 -10.77 4.39 2.23
N VAL A 45 -9.52 4.81 2.48
CA VAL A 45 -8.50 5.00 1.43
C VAL A 45 -8.20 3.68 0.75
N ILE A 46 -7.88 2.63 1.50
CA ILE A 46 -7.55 1.30 0.98
C ILE A 46 -8.67 0.77 0.10
N ARG A 47 -9.91 0.78 0.59
CA ARG A 47 -11.08 0.34 -0.19
C ARG A 47 -11.24 1.12 -1.48
N ARG A 48 -11.05 2.44 -1.46
CA ARG A 48 -11.15 3.30 -2.64
C ARG A 48 -10.05 2.96 -3.64
N THR A 49 -8.80 2.94 -3.21
CA THR A 49 -7.63 2.65 -4.05
C THR A 49 -7.74 1.27 -4.70
N CYS A 50 -8.13 0.22 -3.95
CA CYS A 50 -8.35 -1.11 -4.51
C CYS A 50 -9.46 -1.11 -5.58
N ARG A 51 -10.59 -0.46 -5.32
CA ARG A 51 -11.68 -0.37 -6.32
C ARG A 51 -11.20 0.33 -7.59
N ASP A 52 -10.48 1.43 -7.45
CA ASP A 52 -10.02 2.24 -8.57
C ASP A 52 -8.92 1.52 -9.38
N ALA A 53 -8.02 0.79 -8.71
CA ALA A 53 -7.03 -0.09 -9.34
C ALA A 53 -7.68 -1.22 -10.15
N VAL A 54 -8.71 -1.89 -9.59
CA VAL A 54 -9.49 -2.90 -10.32
C VAL A 54 -10.16 -2.30 -11.56
N ALA A 55 -10.73 -1.11 -11.45
CA ALA A 55 -11.35 -0.43 -12.59
C ALA A 55 -10.33 -0.07 -13.69
N ALA A 56 -9.08 0.21 -13.31
CA ALA A 56 -7.98 0.46 -14.23
C ALA A 56 -7.30 -0.82 -14.78
N GLY A 57 -7.70 -2.01 -14.31
CA GLY A 57 -7.06 -3.27 -14.70
C GLY A 57 -5.66 -3.49 -14.13
N VAL A 58 -5.32 -2.80 -13.04
CA VAL A 58 -4.03 -2.88 -12.36
C VAL A 58 -4.04 -4.00 -11.32
N VAL A 59 -2.98 -4.81 -11.27
CA VAL A 59 -2.82 -5.89 -10.28
C VAL A 59 -2.57 -5.29 -8.90
N ILE A 60 -3.30 -5.75 -7.88
CA ILE A 60 -3.14 -5.25 -6.50
C ILE A 60 -2.20 -6.16 -5.71
N GLY A 61 -1.21 -5.56 -5.04
CA GLY A 61 -0.37 -6.17 -4.03
C GLY A 61 -0.48 -5.43 -2.68
N ALA A 62 -0.23 -6.15 -1.58
CA ALA A 62 -0.19 -5.55 -0.24
C ALA A 62 1.15 -4.86 0.01
N HIS A 63 1.13 -3.56 0.33
CA HIS A 63 2.30 -2.79 0.75
C HIS A 63 2.34 -2.71 2.28
N VAL A 64 2.84 -3.79 2.88
CA VAL A 64 2.98 -3.91 4.33
C VAL A 64 4.12 -3.02 4.83
N GLY A 65 3.94 -2.44 6.01
CA GLY A 65 4.94 -1.57 6.64
C GLY A 65 5.03 -1.78 8.14
N TYR A 66 6.06 -1.18 8.76
CA TYR A 66 6.11 -1.08 10.21
C TYR A 66 4.89 -0.31 10.73
N ARG A 67 4.47 -0.64 11.96
CA ARG A 67 3.44 0.10 12.70
C ARG A 67 3.96 1.46 13.16
N ASP A 68 4.26 2.30 12.19
CA ASP A 68 4.89 3.60 12.35
C ASP A 68 4.26 4.63 11.40
N LEU A 69 3.02 5.00 11.70
CA LEU A 69 2.31 6.00 10.92
C LEU A 69 3.02 7.37 10.95
N ALA A 70 3.54 7.77 12.12
CA ALA A 70 4.18 9.08 12.28
C ALA A 70 5.50 9.19 11.51
N GLY A 71 6.26 8.09 11.39
CA GLY A 71 7.47 8.01 10.58
C GLY A 71 7.23 7.49 9.17
N PHE A 72 5.97 7.30 8.76
CA PHE A 72 5.58 6.75 7.46
C PHE A 72 6.25 5.40 7.16
N GLY A 73 6.51 4.58 8.18
CA GLY A 73 7.20 3.31 8.04
C GLY A 73 8.67 3.41 7.62
N ARG A 74 9.25 4.63 7.56
CA ARG A 74 10.62 4.87 7.08
C ARG A 74 11.68 4.82 8.17
N ARG A 75 11.30 4.50 9.41
CA ARG A 75 12.22 4.33 10.53
C ARG A 75 12.45 2.85 10.79
N PHE A 76 13.69 2.50 11.11
CA PHE A 76 13.98 1.16 11.61
C PHE A 76 13.34 0.99 13.00
N LEU A 77 12.59 -0.10 13.17
CA LEU A 77 12.09 -0.56 14.45
C LEU A 77 12.73 -1.91 14.75
N ASP A 78 13.34 -2.02 15.93
CA ASP A 78 13.83 -3.30 16.43
C ASP A 78 12.63 -4.12 16.94
N ILE A 79 12.09 -4.97 16.07
CA ILE A 79 10.91 -5.81 16.31
C ILE A 79 11.31 -7.28 16.25
N SER A 80 10.69 -8.11 17.09
CA SER A 80 10.96 -9.54 17.03
C SER A 80 10.46 -10.13 15.70
N PRO A 81 11.14 -11.14 15.12
CA PRO A 81 10.70 -11.78 13.88
C PRO A 81 9.27 -12.35 13.95
N THR A 82 8.86 -12.83 15.13
CA THR A 82 7.51 -13.37 15.34
C THR A 82 6.45 -12.27 15.30
N GLU A 83 6.69 -11.13 15.95
CA GLU A 83 5.78 -9.98 15.90
C GLU A 83 5.72 -9.40 14.48
N LEU A 84 6.86 -9.26 13.80
CA LEU A 84 6.91 -8.79 12.43
C LEU A 84 6.11 -9.70 11.49
N ALA A 85 6.23 -11.03 11.63
CA ALA A 85 5.45 -11.97 10.84
C ALA A 85 3.94 -11.84 11.09
N ASN A 86 3.53 -11.66 12.36
CA ASN A 86 2.12 -11.45 12.71
C ASN A 86 1.59 -10.12 12.15
N ASP A 87 2.36 -9.04 12.22
CA ASP A 87 2.00 -7.74 11.66
C ASP A 87 1.89 -7.79 10.13
N VAL A 88 2.75 -8.56 9.45
CA VAL A 88 2.64 -8.80 8.00
C VAL A 88 1.36 -9.57 7.66
N VAL A 89 1.07 -10.67 8.37
CA VAL A 89 -0.15 -11.46 8.15
C VAL A 89 -1.41 -10.64 8.39
N TYR A 90 -1.42 -9.82 9.44
CA TYR A 90 -2.52 -8.92 9.74
C TYR A 90 -2.77 -7.94 8.59
N GLN A 91 -1.72 -7.29 8.09
CA GLN A 91 -1.83 -6.29 7.02
C GLN A 91 -2.27 -6.89 5.68
N ILE A 92 -1.86 -8.13 5.37
CA ILE A 92 -2.32 -8.84 4.17
C ILE A 92 -3.80 -9.23 4.27
N GLY A 93 -4.29 -9.51 5.49
CA GLY A 93 -5.67 -9.95 5.71
C GLY A 93 -6.71 -8.84 5.85
N ALA A 94 -6.29 -7.59 6.07
CA ALA A 94 -7.16 -6.43 6.24
C ALA A 94 -7.79 -5.96 4.92
#